data_AF-A0A2L2YXR8-F1
#
_entry.id   AF-A0A2L2YXR8-F1
#
_cell.length_a   1.000
_cell.length_b   1.000
_cell.length_c   1.000
_cell.angle_alpha   90.00
_cell.angle_beta   90.00
_cell.angle_gamma   90.00
#
_symmetry.space_group_name_H-M   'P 1'
#
loop_
_entity.id
_entity.type
_entity.pdbx_description
1 polymer ?
#
loop_
_entity_poly.entity_id
_entity_poly.type
_entity_poly.pdbx_seq_one_letter_code
_entity_poly.pdbx_strand_id
1 'polypeptide(L)' 'TNFRVLLITIEVDYFHMEIEVFGFPESILLGSGTQLFDLIAECLANFMVRLNVKDLLLTLEFTFSFHCKQEELAYAILT' A
#
# COMPACT_ATOMS: atom_id res chain seq x y z
N THR A 1 8.53 10.89 -1.48
CA THR A 1 7.47 11.68 -2.15
C THR A 1 6.55 10.87 -3.05
N ASN A 2 6.79 9.57 -3.27
CA ASN A 2 5.84 8.70 -3.97
C ASN A 2 5.69 7.38 -3.19
N PHE A 3 4.59 6.67 -3.39
CA PHE A 3 4.43 5.27 -2.98
C PHE A 3 3.95 4.43 -4.15
N ARG A 4 3.96 3.12 -3.96
CA ARG A 4 3.57 2.15 -5.00
C ARG A 4 2.53 1.21 -4.44
N VAL A 5 1.55 0.86 -5.27
CA VAL A 5 0.62 -0.24 -5.01
C VAL A 5 0.91 -1.33 -6.03
N LEU A 6 0.95 -2.58 -5.57
CA LEU A 6 1.30 -3.73 -6.39
C LEU A 6 0.23 -4.80 -6.23
N LEU A 7 -0.14 -5.45 -7.33
CA LEU A 7 -0.83 -6.74 -7.33
C LEU A 7 0.12 -7.78 -7.92
N ILE A 8 0.45 -8.79 -7.13
CA ILE A 8 1.35 -9.87 -7.54
C ILE A 8 0.54 -11.16 -7.60
N THR A 9 0.53 -11.79 -8.77
CA THR A 9 -0.01 -13.13 -8.97
C THR A 9 1.17 -14.08 -9.11
N ILE A 10 1.29 -15.01 -8.17
CA ILE A 10 2.38 -16.01 -8.14
C ILE A 10 1.83 -17.32 -8.69
N GLU A 11 2.51 -17.86 -9.71
CA GLU A 11 2.26 -19.19 -10.26
C GLU A 11 3.50 -20.06 -10.05
N VAL A 12 3.46 -21.33 -10.47
CA VAL A 12 4.52 -22.31 -10.16
C VAL A 12 5.87 -21.90 -10.74
N ASP A 13 5.90 -21.40 -11.98
CA ASP A 13 7.14 -21.13 -12.72
C ASP A 13 7.34 -19.65 -13.07
N TYR A 14 6.35 -18.78 -12.81
CA TYR A 14 6.43 -17.35 -13.11
C TYR A 14 5.53 -16.54 -12.18
N PHE A 15 5.73 -15.22 -12.21
CA PHE A 15 4.85 -14.27 -11.53
C PHE A 15 4.41 -13.17 -12.49
N HIS A 16 3.23 -12.64 -12.26
CA HIS A 16 2.74 -11.43 -12.92
C HIS A 16 2.61 -10.31 -11.89
N MET A 17 2.91 -9.09 -12.30
CA MET A 17 2.97 -7.93 -11.41
C MET A 17 2.38 -6.71 -12.09
N GLU A 18 1.33 -6.18 -11.50
CA GLU A 18 0.74 -4.89 -11.85
C GLU A 18 1.21 -3.86 -10.83
N ILE A 19 1.73 -2.72 -11.29
CA ILE A 19 2.27 -1.66 -10.43
C ILE A 19 1.61 -0.33 -10.79
N GLU A 20 1.20 0.42 -9.79
CA GLU A 20 0.86 1.83 -9.92
C GLU A 20 1.69 2.68 -8.96
N VAL A 21 2.12 3.84 -9.44
CA VAL A 21 2.93 4.79 -8.65
C VAL A 21 2.08 6.02 -8.37
N PHE A 22 1.94 6.33 -7.09
CA PHE A 22 1.16 7.47 -6.62
C PHE A 22 2.09 8.51 -5.98
N GLY A 23 1.83 9.78 -6.26
CA GLY A 23 2.54 10.90 -5.65
C GLY A 23 1.90 11.33 -4.35
N PHE A 24 2.73 11.74 -3.39
CA PHE A 24 2.25 12.44 -2.20
C PHE A 24 2.29 13.96 -2.43
N PRO A 25 1.14 14.66 -2.30
CA PRO A 25 1.15 16.10 -2.15
C PRO A 25 1.98 16.53 -0.95
N GLU A 26 2.64 17.69 -1.03
CA GLU A 26 3.46 18.21 0.07
C GLU A 26 2.64 18.42 1.36
N SER A 27 1.39 18.85 1.22
CA SER A 27 0.44 19.01 2.33
C SER A 27 0.15 17.70 3.07
N ILE A 28 0.26 16.55 2.41
CA ILE A 28 0.06 15.22 3.01
C ILE A 28 1.33 14.79 3.75
N LEU A 29 2.51 15.07 3.19
CA LEU A 29 3.79 14.74 3.82
C LEU A 29 4.04 15.51 5.12
N LEU A 30 3.55 16.75 5.19
CA LEU A 30 3.61 17.60 6.38
C LEU A 30 2.32 17.57 7.21
N GLY A 31 1.35 16.75 6.80
CA GLY A 31 0.03 16.65 7.41
C GLY A 31 -0.02 15.65 8.56
N SER A 32 -1.24 15.28 8.94
CA SER A 32 -1.50 14.25 9.96
C SER A 32 -1.35 12.84 9.39
N GLY A 33 -1.07 11.87 10.29
CA GLY A 33 -1.05 10.46 9.92
C GLY A 33 -2.39 9.99 9.34
N THR A 34 -3.52 10.48 9.86
CA THR A 34 -4.85 10.17 9.32
C THR A 34 -4.96 10.55 7.84
N GLN A 35 -4.54 11.77 7.48
CA GLN A 35 -4.57 12.23 6.08
C GLN A 35 -3.67 11.39 5.16
N LEU A 36 -2.52 10.94 5.67
CA LEU A 36 -1.63 10.04 4.93
C LEU A 36 -2.33 8.70 4.63
N PHE A 37 -2.94 8.08 5.64
CA PHE A 37 -3.58 6.78 5.50
C PHE A 37 -4.91 6.86 4.72
N ASP A 38 -5.65 7.95 4.81
CA ASP A 38 -6.83 8.20 3.98
C ASP A 38 -6.47 8.21 2.48
N LEU A 39 -5.39 8.90 2.12
CA LEU A 39 -4.90 8.92 0.74
C LEU A 39 -4.44 7.53 0.28
N ILE A 40 -3.71 6.79 1.12
CA ILE A 40 -3.28 5.42 0.81
C ILE A 40 -4.50 4.53 0.55
N ALA A 41 -5.52 4.61 1.39
CA ALA A 41 -6.76 3.84 1.24
C ALA A 41 -7.52 4.20 -0.04
N GLU A 42 -7.62 5.49 -0.37
CA GLU A 42 -8.24 5.96 -1.62
C GLU A 42 -7.49 5.42 -2.86
N CYS A 43 -6.17 5.56 -2.89
CA CYS A 43 -5.35 5.04 -3.98
C CYS A 43 -5.46 3.53 -4.12
N LEU A 44 -5.44 2.79 -3.01
CA LEU A 44 -5.63 1.33 -3.02
C LEU A 44 -7.01 0.95 -3.56
N ALA A 45 -8.07 1.63 -3.13
CA ALA A 45 -9.43 1.37 -3.60
C ALA A 45 -9.56 1.62 -5.12
N ASN A 46 -9.00 2.74 -5.61
CA ASN A 46 -8.99 3.07 -7.04
C ASN A 46 -8.20 2.03 -7.85
N PHE A 47 -7.03 1.61 -7.36
CA PHE A 47 -6.22 0.55 -7.96
C PHE A 47 -7.00 -0.77 -8.06
N MET A 48 -7.69 -1.18 -6.99
CA MET A 48 -8.49 -2.41 -6.96
C MET A 48 -9.68 -2.36 -7.93
N VAL A 49 -10.35 -1.21 -8.07
CA VAL A 49 -11.42 -1.03 -9.07
C VAL A 49 -10.85 -1.15 -10.48
N ARG A 50 -9.73 -0.48 -10.76
CA ARG A 50 -9.09 -0.47 -12.08
C ARG A 50 -8.68 -1.86 -12.55
N LEU A 51 -8.17 -2.69 -11.64
CA LEU A 51 -7.80 -4.08 -11.91
C LEU A 51 -8.94 -5.08 -11.74
N ASN A 52 -10.16 -4.61 -11.44
CA ASN A 52 -11.35 -5.44 -11.23
C ASN A 52 -11.16 -6.53 -10.14
N VAL A 53 -10.48 -6.17 -9.05
CA VAL A 53 -10.22 -7.06 -7.90
C VAL A 53 -10.85 -6.58 -6.59
N LYS A 54 -11.70 -5.54 -6.65
CA LYS A 54 -12.32 -4.92 -5.47
C LYS A 54 -13.15 -5.89 -4.62
N ASP A 55 -13.80 -6.86 -5.25
CA ASP A 55 -14.68 -7.82 -4.57
C ASP A 55 -13.94 -9.11 -4.15
N LEU A 56 -12.62 -9.16 -4.31
CA LEU A 56 -11.78 -10.30 -3.91
C LEU A 56 -11.19 -10.08 -2.52
N LEU A 57 -11.14 -11.14 -1.71
CA LEU A 57 -10.38 -11.14 -0.47
C LEU A 57 -8.89 -11.38 -0.78
N LEU A 58 -8.11 -10.31 -0.80
CA LEU A 58 -6.68 -10.35 -1.05
C LEU A 58 -5.89 -10.22 0.26
N THR A 59 -4.76 -10.92 0.34
CA THR A 59 -3.78 -10.69 1.40
C THR A 59 -2.99 -9.43 1.06
N LEU A 60 -2.93 -8.49 2.00
CA LEU A 60 -2.17 -7.25 1.84
C LEU A 60 -0.88 -7.32 2.66
N GLU A 61 0.23 -7.03 2.00
CA GLU A 61 1.51 -6.78 2.65
C GLU A 61 1.79 -5.29 2.64
N PHE A 62 2.42 -4.78 3.70
CA PHE A 62 2.72 -3.37 3.82
C PHE A 62 4.18 -3.12 4.17
N THR A 63 4.94 -2.68 3.18
CA THR A 63 6.32 -2.21 3.37
C THR A 63 6.30 -0.76 3.84
N PHE A 64 6.48 -0.56 5.14
CA PHE A 64 6.52 0.77 5.75
C PHE A 64 7.96 1.16 6.12
N SER A 65 8.62 1.90 5.22
CA SER A 65 10.05 2.22 5.28
C SER A 65 10.41 3.34 6.28
N PHE A 66 9.91 3.26 7.51
CA PHE A 66 10.23 4.17 8.62
C PHE A 66 10.77 3.36 9.80
N HIS A 67 11.47 4.05 10.72
CA HIS A 67 11.93 3.40 11.93
C HIS A 67 10.73 2.98 12.79
N CYS A 68 10.51 1.67 12.89
CA CYS A 68 9.43 1.11 13.69
C CYS A 68 10.01 0.05 14.61
N LYS A 69 9.41 -0.05 15.80
CA LYS A 69 9.56 -1.21 16.67
C LYS A 69 8.53 -2.26 16.27
N GLN A 70 8.98 -3.31 15.58
CA GLN A 70 8.12 -4.43 15.19
C GLN A 70 7.97 -5.40 16.37
N GLU A 71 6.72 -5.65 16.81
CA GLU A 71 6.44 -6.64 17.85
C GLU A 71 5.96 -7.97 17.25
N GLU A 72 5.22 -7.93 16.13
CA GLU A 72 4.73 -9.11 15.42
C GLU A 72 4.81 -8.90 13.90
N LEU A 73 4.53 -9.94 13.11
CA LEU A 73 4.59 -9.85 11.64
C LEU A 73 3.66 -8.76 11.08
N ALA A 74 2.44 -8.66 11.61
CA ALA A 74 1.44 -7.68 11.20
C ALA A 74 1.26 -6.53 12.20
N TYR A 75 2.21 -6.34 13.14
CA TYR A 75 2.12 -5.30 14.17
C TYR A 75 3.47 -4.63 14.43
N ALA A 76 3.49 -3.31 14.22
CA ALA A 76 4.64 -2.47 14.51
C ALA A 76 4.19 -1.11 15.06
N ILE A 77 5.02 -0.53 15.93
CA ILE A 77 4.83 0.80 16.49
C ILE A 77 5.87 1.73 15.86
N LEU A 78 5.44 2.84 15.26
CA LEU A 78 6.34 3.89 14.79
C LEU A 78 7.00 4.56 16.00
N THR A 79 8.33 4.66 15.98
CA THR A 79 9.16 5.17 17.10
C THR A 79 9.85 6.47 16.78
#